data_AF-X1QYZ2-F1
#
_entry.id   AF-X1QYZ2-F1
#
_cell.length_a   1.000
_cell.length_b   1.000
_cell.length_c   1.000
_cell.angle_alpha   90.00
_cell.angle_beta   90.00
_cell.angle_gamma   90.00
#
_symmetry.space_group_name_H-M   'P 1'
#
loop_
_entity.id
_entity.type
_entity.pdbx_description
1 polymer ?
#
loop_
_entity_poly.entity_id
_entity_poly.type
_entity_poly.pdbx_seq_one_letter_code
_entity_poly.pdbx_strand_id
1 'polypeptide(L)'
;THPDPGDRYNAVIRDASKWQDSLDFSSWKVNKDNYLHMLDGMVFGEDPRQGYVEEQSFYHPELKIKFPVPIAWMLDNSPMQVRMYTPDGKALMFFTLASQNTLEDAAKVTLQQMELNLLESKKTVVNGMQAISALKLFEVKY
;
A
#
# COMPACT_ATOMS: atom_id res chain seq x y z
N THR A 1 -15.44 22.56 -0.14
CA THR A 1 -16.11 21.25 -0.30
C THR A 1 -15.97 20.81 -1.73
N HIS A 2 -15.60 19.56 -1.98
CA HIS A 2 -15.50 19.05 -3.36
C HIS A 2 -16.91 19.00 -3.98
N PRO A 3 -17.14 19.56 -5.18
CA PRO A 3 -18.43 19.47 -5.84
C PRO A 3 -18.73 18.02 -6.23
N ASP A 4 -20.01 17.68 -6.22
CA ASP A 4 -20.52 16.37 -6.60
C ASP A 4 -20.02 15.98 -8.02
N PRO A 5 -19.68 14.71 -8.29
CA PRO A 5 -19.26 14.28 -9.62
C PRO A 5 -20.22 14.66 -10.75
N GLY A 6 -21.53 14.62 -10.52
CA GLY A 6 -22.55 15.03 -11.51
C GLY A 6 -22.52 16.53 -11.77
N ASP A 7 -22.37 17.34 -10.72
CA ASP A 7 -22.24 18.80 -10.84
C ASP A 7 -20.98 19.19 -11.61
N ARG A 8 -19.87 18.48 -11.39
CA ARG A 8 -18.63 18.68 -12.16
C ARG A 8 -18.80 18.35 -13.63
N TYR A 9 -19.45 17.22 -13.95
CA TYR A 9 -19.73 16.85 -15.34
C TYR A 9 -20.52 17.93 -16.06
N ASN A 10 -21.62 18.39 -15.45
CA ASN A 10 -22.46 19.44 -16.03
C ASN A 10 -21.73 20.78 -16.16
N ALA A 11 -20.88 21.13 -15.18
CA ALA A 11 -20.08 22.35 -15.24
C ALA A 11 -19.07 22.33 -16.40
N VAL A 12 -18.34 21.22 -16.57
CA VAL A 12 -17.35 21.06 -17.66
C VAL A 12 -18.01 21.20 -19.03
N ILE A 13 -19.15 20.54 -19.27
CA ILE A 13 -19.85 20.62 -20.56
C ILE A 13 -20.36 22.03 -20.83
N ARG A 14 -20.95 22.69 -19.84
CA ARG A 14 -21.45 24.06 -19.97
C ARG A 14 -20.31 25.03 -20.29
N ASP A 15 -19.21 24.92 -19.57
CA ASP A 15 -18.11 25.87 -19.72
C ASP A 15 -17.35 25.62 -21.03
N ALA A 16 -17.19 24.35 -21.45
CA ALA A 16 -16.67 24.01 -22.77
C ALA A 16 -17.55 24.58 -23.91
N SER A 17 -18.88 24.47 -23.80
CA SER A 17 -19.81 24.99 -24.82
C SER A 17 -19.71 26.53 -24.91
N LYS A 18 -19.67 27.23 -23.76
CA LYS A 18 -19.47 28.70 -23.73
C LYS A 18 -18.18 29.13 -24.42
N TRP A 19 -17.09 28.40 -24.22
CA TRP A 19 -15.81 28.70 -24.88
C TRP A 19 -15.84 28.37 -26.36
N GLN A 20 -16.54 27.31 -26.77
CA GLN A 20 -16.74 26.99 -28.17
C GLN A 20 -17.50 28.09 -28.90
N ASP A 21 -18.58 28.59 -28.31
CA ASP A 21 -19.39 29.68 -28.85
C ASP A 21 -18.64 31.01 -28.89
N SER A 22 -17.82 31.30 -27.85
CA SER A 22 -17.09 32.56 -27.71
C SER A 22 -15.88 32.69 -28.66
N LEU A 23 -15.20 31.57 -28.95
CA LEU A 23 -13.96 31.57 -29.74
C LEU A 23 -14.19 31.42 -31.25
N ASP A 24 -15.38 30.98 -31.67
CA ASP A 24 -15.84 30.90 -33.07
C ASP A 24 -14.83 30.30 -34.07
N PHE A 25 -14.12 29.24 -33.64
CA PHE A 25 -13.20 28.52 -34.51
C PHE A 25 -13.97 27.53 -35.38
N SER A 26 -13.74 27.58 -36.70
CA SER A 26 -14.33 26.65 -37.67
C SER A 26 -13.80 25.22 -37.56
N SER A 27 -12.66 25.02 -36.88
CA SER A 27 -12.10 23.71 -36.58
C SER A 27 -11.32 23.73 -35.26
N TRP A 28 -11.41 22.62 -34.52
CA TRP A 28 -10.75 22.46 -33.23
C TRP A 28 -9.57 21.51 -33.36
N LYS A 29 -8.41 21.91 -32.84
CA LYS A 29 -7.24 21.03 -32.79
C LYS A 29 -7.42 19.97 -31.70
N VAL A 30 -7.70 18.73 -32.10
CA VAL A 30 -7.72 17.58 -31.19
C VAL A 30 -6.31 16.97 -31.15
N ASN A 31 -5.53 17.31 -30.14
CA ASN A 31 -4.12 16.95 -30.03
C ASN A 31 -3.89 15.51 -29.50
N LYS A 32 -4.70 14.56 -29.96
CA LYS A 32 -4.73 13.19 -29.44
C LYS A 32 -3.39 12.47 -29.57
N ASP A 33 -2.78 12.50 -30.75
CA ASP A 33 -1.56 11.73 -31.01
C ASP A 33 -0.37 12.23 -30.18
N ASN A 34 -0.22 13.55 -30.06
CA ASN A 34 0.79 14.14 -29.16
C ASN A 34 0.50 13.79 -27.69
N TYR A 35 -0.77 13.83 -27.26
CA TYR A 35 -1.13 13.41 -25.90
C TYR A 35 -0.78 11.93 -25.64
N LEU A 36 -1.08 11.03 -26.59
CA LEU A 36 -0.73 9.61 -26.48
C LEU A 36 0.79 9.39 -26.52
N HIS A 37 1.52 10.15 -27.33
CA HIS A 37 2.98 10.08 -27.37
C HIS A 37 3.61 10.54 -26.04
N MET A 38 3.00 11.49 -25.33
CA MET A 38 3.42 11.87 -23.98
C MET A 38 3.17 10.79 -22.91
N LEU A 39 2.25 9.85 -23.17
CA LEU A 39 2.01 8.71 -22.29
C LEU A 39 2.92 7.51 -22.60
N ASP A 40 3.52 7.47 -23.79
CA ASP A 40 4.38 6.37 -24.21
C ASP A 40 5.66 6.32 -23.35
N GLY A 41 5.95 5.13 -22.80
CA GLY A 41 7.07 4.93 -21.87
C GLY A 41 6.85 5.46 -20.45
N MET A 42 5.67 6.01 -20.12
CA MET A 42 5.34 6.35 -18.74
C MET A 42 5.19 5.07 -17.91
N VAL A 43 6.05 4.89 -16.90
CA VAL A 43 5.92 3.79 -15.95
C VAL A 43 4.69 4.06 -15.09
N PHE A 44 3.71 3.15 -15.17
CA PHE A 44 2.50 3.20 -14.39
C PHE A 44 2.50 2.06 -13.36
N GLY A 45 2.10 2.37 -12.14
CA GLY A 45 2.08 1.44 -11.02
C GLY A 45 3.05 1.84 -9.91
N GLU A 46 3.11 1.01 -8.88
CA GLU A 46 4.03 1.17 -7.75
C GLU A 46 5.48 1.01 -8.21
N ASP A 47 6.40 1.76 -7.60
CA ASP A 47 7.84 1.58 -7.85
C ASP A 47 8.27 0.19 -7.33
N PRO A 48 8.71 -0.75 -8.19
CA PRO A 48 9.07 -2.10 -7.75
C PRO A 48 10.23 -2.12 -6.75
N ARG A 49 10.99 -1.02 -6.61
CA ARG A 49 12.02 -0.89 -5.57
C ARG A 49 11.43 -0.79 -4.17
N GLN A 50 10.20 -0.27 -4.04
CA GLN A 50 9.42 -0.22 -2.80
C GLN A 50 8.70 -1.55 -2.50
N GLY A 51 8.87 -2.53 -3.38
CA GLY A 51 8.38 -3.88 -3.23
C GLY A 51 7.18 -4.20 -4.11
N TYR A 52 7.13 -5.44 -4.58
CA TYR A 52 6.12 -5.92 -5.52
C TYR A 52 5.74 -7.37 -5.23
N VAL A 53 4.62 -7.81 -5.80
CA VAL A 53 4.16 -9.20 -5.71
C VAL A 53 4.30 -9.85 -7.08
N GLU A 54 4.95 -11.02 -7.10
CA GLU A 54 5.08 -11.89 -8.27
C GLU A 54 4.89 -13.34 -7.81
N GLU A 55 4.10 -14.14 -8.55
CA GLU A 55 3.84 -15.56 -8.23
C GLU A 55 3.46 -15.83 -6.75
N GLN A 56 2.58 -14.99 -6.18
CA GLN A 56 2.17 -15.07 -4.76
C GLN A 56 3.32 -14.93 -3.76
N SER A 57 4.38 -14.24 -4.14
CA SER A 57 5.48 -13.89 -3.26
C SER A 57 5.70 -12.38 -3.29
N PHE A 58 5.85 -11.79 -2.11
CA PHE A 58 6.29 -10.41 -1.99
C PHE A 58 7.82 -10.34 -2.07
N TYR A 59 8.32 -9.35 -2.78
CA TYR A 59 9.74 -9.07 -2.95
C TYR A 59 10.04 -7.61 -2.62
N HIS A 60 11.09 -7.37 -1.83
CA HIS A 60 11.66 -6.04 -1.64
C HIS A 60 13.14 -6.04 -2.02
N PRO A 61 13.51 -5.54 -3.21
CA PRO A 61 14.88 -5.65 -3.74
C PRO A 61 15.95 -4.99 -2.85
N GLU A 62 15.68 -3.78 -2.35
CA GLU A 62 16.66 -3.02 -1.56
C GLU A 62 16.88 -3.62 -0.16
N LEU A 63 15.80 -3.90 0.57
CA LEU A 63 15.87 -4.53 1.89
C LEU A 63 16.24 -6.02 1.85
N LYS A 64 16.22 -6.65 0.67
CA LYS A 64 16.47 -8.09 0.45
C LYS A 64 15.51 -8.98 1.26
N ILE A 65 14.25 -8.55 1.36
CA ILE A 65 13.19 -9.28 2.05
C ILE A 65 12.30 -9.96 1.00
N LYS A 66 11.92 -11.21 1.27
CA LYS A 66 10.86 -11.90 0.54
C LYS A 66 10.04 -12.77 1.47
N PHE A 67 8.75 -12.91 1.19
CA PHE A 67 7.87 -13.84 1.89
C PHE A 67 6.67 -14.24 1.02
N PRO A 68 6.12 -15.44 1.21
CA PRO A 68 4.93 -15.88 0.50
C PRO A 68 3.69 -15.11 0.97
N VAL A 69 2.82 -14.79 0.02
CA VAL A 69 1.46 -14.29 0.25
C VAL A 69 0.52 -15.50 0.26
N PRO A 70 -0.18 -15.79 1.37
CA PRO A 70 -1.07 -16.93 1.42
C PRO A 70 -2.19 -16.86 0.36
N ILE A 71 -2.62 -18.02 -0.13
CA ILE A 71 -3.73 -18.12 -1.07
C ILE A 71 -4.97 -17.42 -0.47
N ALA A 72 -5.67 -16.66 -1.32
CA ALA A 72 -6.88 -15.90 -0.97
C ALA A 72 -6.69 -14.78 0.08
N TRP A 73 -5.44 -14.41 0.42
CA TRP A 73 -5.17 -13.20 1.18
C TRP A 73 -4.96 -12.01 0.22
N MET A 74 -5.37 -10.83 0.66
CA MET A 74 -5.06 -9.57 0.01
C MET A 74 -3.78 -8.98 0.62
N LEU A 75 -2.99 -8.26 -0.17
CA LEU A 75 -1.79 -7.57 0.28
C LEU A 75 -1.86 -6.10 -0.11
N ASP A 76 -1.62 -5.21 0.87
CA ASP A 76 -1.39 -3.80 0.62
C ASP A 76 0.06 -3.45 0.99
N ASN A 77 0.78 -2.86 0.03
CA ASN A 77 2.12 -2.34 0.24
C ASN A 77 2.06 -0.82 0.45
N SER A 78 2.79 -0.32 1.44
CA SER A 78 2.98 1.12 1.67
C SER A 78 4.42 1.39 2.11
N PRO A 79 4.94 2.63 1.94
CA PRO A 79 6.32 2.94 2.31
C PRO A 79 6.70 2.64 3.77
N MET A 80 5.72 2.61 4.68
CA MET A 80 5.96 2.37 6.11
C MET A 80 5.66 0.94 6.56
N GLN A 81 4.83 0.20 5.82
CA GLN A 81 4.38 -1.14 6.20
C GLN A 81 3.87 -1.95 5.02
N VAL A 82 4.04 -3.27 5.12
CA VAL A 82 3.32 -4.24 4.29
C VAL A 82 2.27 -4.91 5.14
N ARG A 83 1.02 -5.00 4.68
CA ARG A 83 -0.04 -5.74 5.37
C ARG A 83 -0.67 -6.78 4.47
N MET A 84 -1.04 -7.92 5.05
CA MET A 84 -1.80 -8.97 4.40
C MET A 84 -3.00 -9.34 5.26
N TYR A 85 -4.17 -9.54 4.65
CA TYR A 85 -5.41 -9.80 5.38
C TYR A 85 -6.34 -10.73 4.62
N THR A 86 -7.20 -11.43 5.37
CA THR A 86 -8.29 -12.20 4.77
C THR A 86 -9.45 -11.28 4.38
N PRO A 87 -10.15 -11.52 3.27
CA PRO A 87 -11.31 -10.72 2.86
C PRO A 87 -12.44 -10.68 3.90
N ASP A 88 -12.54 -11.70 4.76
CA ASP A 88 -13.52 -11.77 5.85
C ASP A 88 -13.10 -11.03 7.12
N GLY A 89 -11.92 -10.40 7.12
CA GLY A 89 -11.40 -9.58 8.21
C GLY A 89 -10.99 -10.34 9.47
N LYS A 90 -10.96 -11.68 9.44
CA LYS A 90 -10.64 -12.49 10.63
C LYS A 90 -9.15 -12.64 10.91
N ALA A 91 -8.30 -12.42 9.92
CA ALA A 91 -6.85 -12.50 10.09
C ALA A 91 -6.16 -11.31 9.42
N LEU A 92 -5.13 -10.80 10.10
CA LEU A 92 -4.28 -9.71 9.65
C LEU A 92 -2.82 -10.04 10.01
N MET A 93 -1.94 -9.80 9.07
CA MET A 93 -0.49 -9.81 9.25
C MET A 93 0.03 -8.46 8.78
N PHE A 94 0.96 -7.86 9.52
CA PHE A 94 1.65 -6.66 9.09
C PHE A 94 3.13 -6.75 9.40
N PHE A 95 3.93 -6.14 8.54
CA PHE A 95 5.38 -6.04 8.63
C PHE A 95 5.74 -4.56 8.72
N THR A 96 6.50 -4.20 9.74
CA THR A 96 7.01 -2.85 9.97
C THR A 96 8.51 -2.92 10.24
N LEU A 97 9.18 -1.79 10.05
CA LEU A 97 10.58 -1.64 10.43
C LEU A 97 10.68 -1.10 11.86
N ALA A 98 11.54 -1.73 12.66
CA ALA A 98 11.95 -1.23 13.96
C ALA A 98 13.09 -0.22 13.79
N SER A 99 13.10 0.86 14.56
CA SER A 99 14.14 1.90 14.54
C SER A 99 15.26 1.65 15.55
N GLN A 100 15.13 0.61 16.38
CA GLN A 100 16.04 0.26 17.46
C GLN A 100 17.26 -0.49 16.92
N ASN A 101 18.39 -0.31 17.60
CA ASN A 101 19.67 -0.91 17.20
C ASN A 101 19.87 -2.35 17.69
N THR A 102 19.04 -2.82 18.63
CA THR A 102 19.11 -4.17 19.18
C THR A 102 17.76 -4.87 19.06
N LEU A 103 17.81 -6.21 18.94
CA LEU A 103 16.62 -7.04 18.84
C LEU A 103 15.79 -6.97 20.13
N GLU A 104 16.45 -6.92 21.28
CA GLU A 104 15.83 -6.80 22.60
C GLU A 104 15.10 -5.46 22.78
N ASP A 105 15.71 -4.35 22.38
CA ASP A 105 15.09 -3.03 22.47
C ASP A 105 13.91 -2.91 21.49
N ALA A 106 14.07 -3.43 20.27
CA ALA A 106 12.99 -3.49 19.29
C ALA A 106 11.79 -4.25 19.85
N ALA A 107 12.01 -5.46 20.37
CA ALA A 107 10.96 -6.28 20.97
C ALA A 107 10.29 -5.56 22.15
N LYS A 108 11.06 -4.98 23.06
CA LYS A 108 10.52 -4.26 24.22
C LYS A 108 9.61 -3.10 23.80
N VAL A 109 10.06 -2.26 22.85
CA VAL A 109 9.27 -1.11 22.40
C VAL A 109 8.01 -1.57 21.66
N THR A 110 8.11 -2.56 20.77
CA THR A 110 6.95 -3.10 20.06
C THR A 110 5.91 -3.67 21.03
N LEU A 111 6.35 -4.46 22.02
CA LEU A 111 5.46 -5.05 23.03
C LEU A 111 4.75 -3.99 23.88
N GLN A 112 5.44 -2.88 24.19
CA GLN A 112 4.86 -1.74 24.91
C GLN A 112 3.84 -0.98 24.05
N GLN A 113 4.17 -0.68 22.79
CA GLN A 113 3.27 0.02 21.86
C GLN A 113 1.98 -0.74 21.57
N MET A 114 2.07 -2.07 21.55
CA MET A 114 0.92 -2.94 21.30
C MET A 114 0.15 -3.33 22.57
N GLU A 115 0.54 -2.80 23.74
CA GLU A 115 -0.10 -3.08 25.04
C GLU A 115 -0.30 -4.60 25.28
N LEU A 116 0.74 -5.39 24.99
CA LEU A 116 0.64 -6.84 24.96
C LEU A 116 0.84 -7.44 26.36
N ASN A 117 -0.23 -8.00 26.94
CA ASN A 117 -0.14 -8.97 28.03
C ASN A 117 0.34 -10.31 27.48
N LEU A 118 1.64 -10.55 27.55
CA LEU A 118 2.29 -11.72 26.94
C LEU A 118 1.84 -13.03 27.60
N LEU A 119 1.62 -14.05 26.77
CA LEU A 119 1.48 -15.45 27.20
C LEU A 119 2.80 -16.20 27.09
N GLU A 120 3.52 -15.99 25.99
CA GLU A 120 4.81 -16.61 25.72
C GLU A 120 5.72 -15.60 25.01
N SER A 121 7.01 -15.63 25.33
CA SER A 121 8.06 -14.96 24.55
C SER A 121 9.31 -15.82 24.53
N LYS A 122 9.93 -15.99 23.35
CA LYS A 122 11.15 -16.78 23.19
C LYS A 122 12.08 -16.20 22.13
N LYS A 123 13.37 -16.36 22.38
CA LYS A 123 14.40 -16.19 21.35
C LYS A 123 14.37 -17.38 20.40
N THR A 124 14.51 -17.11 19.10
CA THR A 124 14.49 -18.11 18.03
C THR A 124 15.39 -17.66 16.89
N VAL A 125 15.48 -18.48 15.84
CA VAL A 125 16.27 -18.19 14.65
C VAL A 125 15.38 -18.39 13.41
N VAL A 126 15.32 -17.38 12.54
CA VAL A 126 14.59 -17.43 11.27
C VAL A 126 15.60 -17.22 10.14
N ASN A 127 15.75 -18.21 9.27
CA ASN A 127 16.72 -18.17 8.16
C ASN A 127 18.16 -17.82 8.60
N GLY A 128 18.59 -18.29 9.78
CA GLY A 128 19.90 -17.99 10.35
C GLY A 128 20.02 -16.64 11.08
N MET A 129 18.96 -15.82 11.08
CA MET A 129 18.91 -14.54 11.79
C MET A 129 18.26 -14.70 13.16
N GLN A 130 18.84 -14.07 14.19
CA GLN A 130 18.25 -14.05 15.54
C GLN A 130 16.91 -13.31 15.52
N ALA A 131 15.91 -13.88 16.19
CA ALA A 131 14.57 -13.34 16.26
C ALA A 131 13.97 -13.51 17.66
N ILE A 132 12.99 -12.68 18.00
CA ILE A 132 12.16 -12.85 19.20
C ILE A 132 10.73 -13.08 18.73
N SER A 133 10.14 -14.19 19.18
CA SER A 133 8.74 -14.52 18.95
C SER A 133 7.95 -14.27 20.23
N ALA A 134 6.80 -13.62 20.13
CA ALA A 134 5.90 -13.33 21.24
C ALA A 134 4.46 -13.73 20.88
N LEU A 135 3.73 -14.29 21.84
CA LEU A 135 2.34 -14.70 21.68
C LEU A 135 1.47 -14.05 22.77
N LYS A 136 0.29 -13.57 22.37
CA LYS A 136 -0.77 -13.08 23.25
C LYS A 136 -2.13 -13.56 22.71
N LEU A 137 -3.08 -13.79 23.62
CA LEU A 137 -4.50 -13.91 23.28
C LEU A 137 -5.20 -12.55 23.49
N PHE A 138 -6.06 -12.19 22.55
CA PHE A 138 -6.96 -11.05 22.71
C PHE A 138 -8.26 -11.53 23.36
N GLU A 139 -8.67 -10.88 24.45
CA GLU A 139 -10.02 -11.02 24.95
C GLU A 139 -10.95 -10.15 24.11
N VAL A 140 -11.87 -10.77 23.39
CA VAL A 140 -12.97 -10.06 22.74
C VAL A 140 -13.98 -9.72 23.84
N LYS A 141 -13.99 -8.46 24.29
CA LYS A 141 -15.07 -7.97 25.15
C LYS A 141 -16.31 -7.79 24.26
N TYR A 142 -17.35 -8.56 24.55
CA TYR A 142 -18.69 -8.41 23.97
C TYR A 142 -19.42 -7.23 24.62
#